data_AF-A0A3G8WS79-F1
#
_entry.id   AF-A0A3G8WS79-F1
#
_cell.length_a   1.000
_cell.length_b   1.000
_cell.length_c   1.000
_cell.angle_alpha   90.00
_cell.angle_beta   90.00
_cell.angle_gamma   90.00
#
_symmetry.space_group_name_H-M   'P 1'
#
loop_
_entity.id
_entity.type
_entity.pdbx_description
1 polymer ?
#
loop_
_entity_poly.entity_id
_entity_poly.type
_entity_poly.pdbx_seq_one_letter_code
_entity_poly.pdbx_strand_id
1 'polypeptide(L)'
;MWYVAYVTSGYDYDVNGNATTDGRSGYTIEYNHLNLPRHIPNINLTYTYGASGRKLRKNANGSVRNYIDGIEYKPDGTIDFIHAEEGIALNDGLGGYSYQYNLSNHLGNVRYSFDIYNGAVRRLQQDDYYPFGLRKSISPVATTNKYLYNGKEVQDELSGQCDYGARFYDPVIARWNVVDPLVDSI
;
A
#
# COMPACT_ATOMS: atom_id res chain seq x y z
N MET A 1 -10.36 -18.40 -16.12
CA MET A 1 -9.33 -17.57 -16.77
C MET A 1 -8.18 -17.46 -15.79
N TRP A 2 -7.02 -18.03 -16.09
CA TRP A 2 -5.84 -17.97 -15.24
C TRP A 2 -5.05 -16.71 -15.57
N TYR A 3 -4.67 -15.93 -14.56
CA TYR A 3 -3.81 -14.77 -14.74
C TYR A 3 -2.36 -15.23 -14.93
N VAL A 4 -1.68 -14.74 -15.95
CA VAL A 4 -0.23 -14.95 -16.19
C VAL A 4 0.45 -13.58 -16.13
N ALA A 5 1.40 -13.41 -15.23
CA ALA A 5 2.24 -12.21 -15.18
C ALA A 5 3.38 -12.37 -16.17
N TYR A 6 3.53 -11.43 -17.11
CA TYR A 6 4.72 -11.36 -17.95
C TYR A 6 5.84 -10.66 -17.18
N VAL A 7 7.01 -11.29 -17.16
CA VAL A 7 8.25 -10.69 -16.67
C VAL A 7 8.89 -10.02 -17.87
N THR A 8 8.95 -8.69 -17.88
CA THR A 8 9.44 -7.88 -19.00
C THR A 8 10.97 -7.78 -18.99
N SER A 9 11.59 -7.98 -17.83
CA SER A 9 13.05 -8.00 -17.61
C SER A 9 13.41 -8.96 -16.46
N GLY A 10 14.64 -9.45 -16.38
CA GLY A 10 15.07 -10.26 -15.22
C GLY A 10 14.96 -9.49 -13.90
N TYR A 11 14.96 -10.21 -12.77
CA TYR A 11 15.19 -9.56 -11.47
C TYR A 11 16.70 -9.49 -11.23
N ASP A 12 17.16 -8.34 -10.78
CA ASP A 12 18.53 -8.16 -10.28
C ASP A 12 18.50 -7.89 -8.79
N TYR A 13 19.60 -8.22 -8.11
CA TYR A 13 19.71 -8.14 -6.67
C TYR A 13 21.03 -7.52 -6.23
N ASP A 14 21.02 -6.82 -5.10
CA ASP A 14 22.24 -6.41 -4.41
C ASP A 14 22.80 -7.56 -3.54
N VAL A 15 23.95 -7.31 -2.89
CA VAL A 15 24.62 -8.27 -2.01
C VAL A 15 23.82 -8.64 -0.75
N ASN A 16 22.83 -7.83 -0.37
CA ASN A 16 21.93 -8.08 0.74
C ASN A 16 20.67 -8.85 0.30
N GLY A 17 20.55 -9.17 -0.99
CA GLY A 17 19.39 -9.86 -1.55
C GLY A 17 18.17 -8.97 -1.78
N ASN A 18 18.36 -7.65 -1.84
CA ASN A 18 17.28 -6.73 -2.21
C ASN A 18 17.10 -6.70 -3.72
N ALA A 19 15.87 -6.80 -4.21
CA ALA A 19 15.59 -6.70 -5.65
C ALA A 19 15.84 -5.26 -6.16
N THR A 20 16.99 -5.02 -6.80
CA THR A 20 17.37 -3.71 -7.36
C THR A 20 16.72 -3.44 -8.71
N THR A 21 16.30 -4.48 -9.41
CA THR A 21 15.45 -4.40 -10.61
C THR A 21 14.21 -5.25 -10.39
N ASP A 22 13.02 -4.65 -10.47
CA ASP A 22 11.76 -5.40 -10.49
C ASP A 22 11.52 -5.96 -11.90
N GLY A 23 11.56 -7.28 -12.04
CA GLY A 23 11.39 -7.93 -13.35
C GLY A 23 9.99 -7.78 -13.98
N ARG A 24 8.97 -7.37 -13.21
CA ARG A 24 7.62 -7.10 -13.76
C ARG A 24 7.53 -5.73 -14.41
N SER A 25 7.94 -4.70 -13.68
CA SER A 25 7.83 -3.30 -14.12
C SER A 25 9.07 -2.79 -14.86
N GLY A 26 10.22 -3.46 -14.70
CA GLY A 26 11.52 -2.97 -15.14
C GLY A 26 12.06 -1.82 -14.29
N TYR A 27 11.45 -1.53 -13.13
CA TYR A 27 11.85 -0.40 -12.29
C TYR A 27 13.10 -0.70 -11.48
N THR A 28 13.98 0.29 -11.42
CA THR A 28 15.13 0.28 -10.51
C THR A 28 14.69 0.71 -9.12
N ILE A 29 15.07 -0.06 -8.10
CA ILE A 29 14.72 0.21 -6.71
C ILE A 29 16.00 0.41 -5.92
N GLU A 30 16.12 1.60 -5.32
CA GLU A 30 17.18 1.91 -4.38
C GLU A 30 16.69 1.67 -2.94
N TYR A 31 17.57 1.11 -2.11
CA TYR A 31 17.26 0.76 -0.73
C TYR A 31 18.04 1.63 0.27
N ASN A 32 17.52 1.77 1.49
CA ASN A 32 18.26 2.36 2.61
C ASN A 32 19.07 1.28 3.37
N HIS A 33 19.78 1.69 4.43
CA HIS A 33 20.57 0.78 5.27
C HIS A 33 19.75 -0.25 6.07
N LEU A 34 18.42 -0.11 6.10
CA LEU A 34 17.49 -1.08 6.68
C LEU A 34 16.89 -2.01 5.62
N ASN A 35 17.42 -2.00 4.39
CA ASN A 35 16.88 -2.76 3.26
C ASN A 35 15.42 -2.41 2.91
N LEU A 36 14.98 -1.18 3.21
CA LEU A 36 13.67 -0.67 2.81
C LEU A 36 13.75 0.16 1.52
N PRO A 37 12.80 0.02 0.57
CA PRO A 37 12.78 0.81 -0.66
C PRO A 37 12.74 2.30 -0.33
N ARG A 38 13.73 3.09 -0.78
CA ARG A 38 13.83 4.53 -0.50
C ARG A 38 13.54 5.40 -1.72
N HIS A 39 13.90 4.94 -2.91
CA HIS A 39 13.78 5.72 -4.15
C HIS A 39 13.62 4.78 -5.36
N ILE A 40 12.64 5.09 -6.21
CA ILE A 40 12.39 4.40 -7.47
C ILE A 40 12.46 5.49 -8.57
N PRO A 41 13.63 5.70 -9.17
CA PRO A 41 13.87 6.83 -10.08
C PRO A 41 12.92 6.84 -11.28
N ASN A 42 12.58 5.66 -11.82
CA ASN A 42 11.76 5.50 -13.02
C ASN A 42 10.40 6.20 -12.94
N ILE A 43 9.86 6.35 -11.72
CA ILE A 43 8.53 6.90 -11.45
C ILE A 43 8.58 8.06 -10.44
N ASN A 44 9.78 8.56 -10.13
CA ASN A 44 9.99 9.63 -9.15
C ASN A 44 9.24 9.36 -7.82
N LEU A 45 9.38 8.14 -7.32
CA LEU A 45 8.75 7.70 -6.07
C LEU A 45 9.79 7.63 -4.97
N THR A 46 9.57 8.35 -3.88
CA THR A 46 10.46 8.35 -2.70
C THR A 46 9.69 8.02 -1.44
N TYR A 47 10.37 7.29 -0.56
CA TYR A 47 9.88 6.96 0.78
C TYR A 47 10.88 7.47 1.82
N THR A 48 10.37 8.08 2.88
CA THR A 48 11.16 8.49 4.04
C THR A 48 10.74 7.66 5.24
N TYR A 49 11.72 7.13 5.95
CA TYR A 49 11.52 6.29 7.13
C TYR A 49 12.22 6.90 8.35
N GLY A 50 11.69 6.63 9.54
CA GLY A 50 12.40 6.85 10.79
C GLY A 50 13.50 5.81 11.00
N ALA A 51 14.31 6.00 12.04
CA ALA A 51 15.41 5.09 12.38
C ALA A 51 14.96 3.66 12.72
N SER A 52 13.70 3.48 13.14
CA SER A 52 13.09 2.16 13.40
C SER A 52 12.50 1.49 12.15
N GLY A 53 12.64 2.09 10.96
CA GLY A 53 12.02 1.59 9.74
C GLY A 53 10.55 1.97 9.55
N ARG A 54 9.95 2.71 10.49
CA ARG A 54 8.57 3.23 10.33
C ARG A 54 8.51 4.23 9.17
N LYS A 55 7.64 4.02 8.19
CA LYS A 55 7.39 4.96 7.09
C LYS A 55 6.79 6.26 7.63
N LEU A 56 7.39 7.39 7.25
CA LEU A 56 6.99 8.74 7.67
C LEU A 56 6.44 9.57 6.50
N ARG A 57 6.91 9.31 5.28
CA ARG A 57 6.46 10.04 4.08
C ARG A 57 6.54 9.16 2.84
N LYS A 58 5.58 9.35 1.95
CA LYS A 58 5.59 8.92 0.56
C LYS A 58 5.49 10.16 -0.32
N ASN A 59 6.32 10.26 -1.34
CA ASN A 59 6.20 11.26 -2.39
C ASN A 59 6.18 10.54 -3.74
N ALA A 60 5.00 10.47 -4.32
CA ALA A 60 4.76 9.87 -5.63
C ALA A 60 4.68 10.97 -6.69
N ASN A 61 5.82 11.27 -7.32
CA ASN A 61 5.94 12.28 -8.37
C ASN A 61 5.32 13.65 -8.01
N GLY A 62 5.56 14.13 -6.78
CA GLY A 62 5.03 15.39 -6.25
C GLY A 62 3.76 15.25 -5.41
N SER A 63 3.06 14.11 -5.47
CA SER A 63 1.95 13.78 -4.57
C SER A 63 2.50 13.29 -3.23
N VAL A 64 2.55 14.20 -2.25
CA VAL A 64 3.14 13.94 -0.93
C VAL A 64 2.06 13.54 0.08
N ARG A 65 2.35 12.49 0.84
CA ARG A 65 1.55 11.99 1.96
C ARG A 65 2.47 11.75 3.16
N ASN A 66 2.08 12.27 4.32
CA ASN A 66 2.82 12.07 5.57
C ASN A 66 2.05 11.11 6.47
N TYR A 67 2.77 10.28 7.23
CA TYR A 67 2.22 9.22 8.06
C TYR A 67 2.67 9.39 9.51
N ILE A 68 1.73 9.46 10.45
CA ILE A 68 1.99 9.55 11.90
C ILE A 68 0.94 8.70 12.63
N ASP A 69 1.37 7.57 13.19
CA ASP A 69 0.58 6.77 14.15
C ASP A 69 -0.89 6.54 13.76
N GLY A 70 -1.14 6.13 12.51
CA GLY A 70 -2.49 5.85 12.00
C GLY A 70 -3.23 7.09 11.51
N ILE A 71 -2.57 8.24 11.42
CA ILE A 71 -3.10 9.46 10.81
C ILE A 71 -2.28 9.79 9.58
N GLU A 72 -2.97 10.14 8.51
CA GLU A 72 -2.35 10.57 7.26
C GLU A 72 -2.63 12.03 6.99
N TYR A 73 -1.61 12.74 6.54
CA TYR A 73 -1.66 14.19 6.32
C TYR A 73 -1.32 14.54 4.88
N LYS A 74 -2.01 15.57 4.40
CA LYS A 74 -1.68 16.29 3.17
C LYS A 74 -0.37 17.07 3.33
N PRO A 75 0.22 17.57 2.24
CA PRO A 75 1.51 18.28 2.28
C PRO A 75 1.48 19.56 3.13
N ASP A 76 0.31 20.19 3.25
CA ASP A 76 0.06 21.41 4.02
C ASP A 76 -0.12 21.16 5.53
N GLY A 77 -0.01 19.91 5.98
CA GLY A 77 -0.20 19.52 7.38
C GLY A 77 -1.65 19.33 7.81
N THR A 78 -2.61 19.47 6.89
CA THR A 78 -4.00 19.10 7.18
C THR A 78 -4.17 17.58 7.22
N ILE A 79 -5.02 17.09 8.12
CA ILE A 79 -5.37 15.66 8.19
C ILE A 79 -6.12 15.30 6.91
N ASP A 80 -5.68 14.25 6.23
CA ASP A 80 -6.40 13.64 5.12
C ASP A 80 -7.43 12.65 5.68
N PHE A 81 -6.97 11.66 6.46
CA PHE A 81 -7.85 10.77 7.20
C PHE A 81 -7.14 10.14 8.41
N ILE A 82 -7.96 9.63 9.32
CA ILE A 82 -7.57 8.89 10.52
C ILE A 82 -8.04 7.45 10.37
N HIS A 83 -7.14 6.50 10.60
CA HIS A 83 -7.47 5.08 10.66
C HIS A 83 -8.27 4.76 11.92
N ALA A 84 -9.29 3.92 11.78
CA ALA A 84 -10.09 3.37 12.85
C ALA A 84 -10.14 1.84 12.74
N GLU A 85 -10.58 1.15 13.79
CA GLU A 85 -10.62 -0.32 13.84
C GLU A 85 -11.37 -0.95 12.66
N GLU A 86 -12.47 -0.32 12.25
CA GLU A 86 -13.34 -0.83 11.18
C GLU A 86 -13.41 0.11 9.96
N GLY A 87 -12.41 0.97 9.74
CA GLY A 87 -12.46 1.90 8.61
C GLY A 87 -11.63 3.16 8.78
N ILE A 88 -12.16 4.30 8.32
CA ILE A 88 -11.48 5.59 8.40
C ILE A 88 -12.46 6.74 8.72
N ALA A 89 -11.94 7.76 9.37
CA ALA A 89 -12.53 9.09 9.40
C ALA A 89 -11.82 9.97 8.36
N LEU A 90 -12.51 10.26 7.25
CA LEU A 90 -12.02 11.04 6.12
C LEU A 90 -12.40 12.51 6.28
N ASN A 91 -11.42 13.41 6.20
CA ASN A 91 -11.65 14.86 6.28
C ASN A 91 -12.59 15.32 5.16
N ASP A 92 -13.66 16.03 5.53
CA ASP A 92 -14.70 16.49 4.59
C ASP A 92 -14.39 17.83 3.91
N GLY A 93 -13.30 18.50 4.31
CA GLY A 93 -12.90 19.83 3.83
C GLY A 93 -13.73 21.00 4.37
N LEU A 94 -14.69 20.73 5.26
CA LEU A 94 -15.62 21.70 5.86
C LEU A 94 -15.41 21.85 7.37
N GLY A 95 -14.34 21.27 7.90
CA GLY A 95 -14.00 21.28 9.33
C GLY A 95 -14.54 20.07 10.10
N GLY A 96 -15.09 19.07 9.41
CA GLY A 96 -15.57 17.82 9.99
C GLY A 96 -14.93 16.58 9.36
N TYR A 97 -15.52 15.43 9.64
CA TYR A 97 -15.11 14.13 9.10
C TYR A 97 -16.32 13.33 8.63
N SER A 98 -16.16 12.69 7.48
CA SER A 98 -17.03 11.63 6.98
C SER A 98 -16.47 10.27 7.36
N TYR A 99 -17.32 9.32 7.71
CA TYR A 99 -16.89 7.99 8.17
C TYR A 99 -17.12 6.97 7.08
N GLN A 100 -16.09 6.18 6.81
CA GLN A 100 -16.14 5.04 5.89
C GLN A 100 -15.79 3.78 6.68
N TYR A 101 -16.51 2.70 6.40
CA TYR A 101 -16.39 1.43 7.10
C TYR A 101 -15.93 0.34 6.15
N ASN A 102 -15.20 -0.64 6.68
CA ASN A 102 -14.63 -1.77 5.96
C ASN A 102 -15.14 -3.08 6.54
N LEU A 103 -15.64 -3.96 5.67
CA LEU A 103 -15.90 -5.36 6.00
C LEU A 103 -14.73 -6.20 5.52
N SER A 104 -14.05 -6.84 6.47
CA SER A 104 -12.88 -7.68 6.22
C SER A 104 -13.21 -9.15 6.42
N ASN A 105 -12.48 -10.04 5.75
CA ASN A 105 -12.55 -11.47 6.03
C ASN A 105 -11.63 -11.85 7.22
N HIS A 106 -11.58 -13.14 7.57
CA HIS A 106 -10.79 -13.65 8.71
C HIS A 106 -9.26 -13.42 8.61
N LEU A 107 -8.74 -13.06 7.43
CA LEU A 107 -7.31 -12.73 7.24
C LEU A 107 -7.06 -11.22 7.24
N GLY A 108 -8.10 -10.41 7.43
CA GLY A 108 -8.03 -8.95 7.37
C GLY A 108 -8.08 -8.37 5.95
N ASN A 109 -8.49 -9.14 4.94
CA ASN A 109 -8.64 -8.62 3.58
C ASN A 109 -9.95 -7.83 3.48
N VAL A 110 -9.87 -6.53 3.17
CA VAL A 110 -11.04 -5.67 3.00
C VAL A 110 -11.81 -6.08 1.74
N ARG A 111 -13.04 -6.57 1.90
CA ARG A 111 -13.90 -7.05 0.80
C ARG A 111 -14.93 -6.02 0.35
N TYR A 112 -15.34 -5.14 1.26
CA TYR A 112 -16.38 -4.16 0.99
C TYR A 112 -16.12 -2.90 1.83
N SER A 113 -16.13 -1.74 1.18
CA SER A 113 -16.07 -0.45 1.85
C SER A 113 -17.36 0.32 1.60
N PHE A 114 -17.91 0.96 2.62
CA PHE A 114 -19.19 1.67 2.53
C PHE A 114 -19.25 2.87 3.47
N ASP A 115 -20.19 3.78 3.20
CA ASP A 115 -20.60 4.83 4.13
C ASP A 115 -22.12 4.84 4.32
N ILE A 116 -22.60 5.71 5.22
CA ILE A 116 -24.03 5.99 5.38
C ILE A 116 -24.33 7.32 4.69
N TYR A 117 -25.15 7.27 3.65
CA TYR A 117 -25.57 8.43 2.89
C TYR A 117 -27.10 8.50 2.87
N ASN A 118 -27.67 9.62 3.33
CA ASN A 118 -29.12 9.82 3.47
C ASN A 118 -29.82 8.68 4.24
N GLY A 119 -29.18 8.17 5.30
CA GLY A 119 -29.72 7.10 6.14
C GLY A 119 -29.65 5.70 5.53
N ALA A 120 -29.01 5.53 4.37
CA ALA A 120 -28.83 4.23 3.72
C ALA A 120 -27.34 3.88 3.55
N VAL A 121 -27.04 2.58 3.56
CA VAL A 121 -25.70 2.08 3.22
C VAL A 121 -25.43 2.36 1.75
N ARG A 122 -24.31 3.02 1.47
CA ARG A 122 -23.83 3.26 0.11
C ARG A 122 -22.48 2.59 -0.06
N ARG A 123 -22.38 1.71 -1.06
CA ARG A 123 -21.12 1.08 -1.46
C ARG A 123 -20.14 2.15 -1.93
N LEU A 124 -18.90 2.05 -1.48
CA LEU A 124 -17.77 2.83 -1.99
C LEU A 124 -16.85 1.96 -2.86
N GLN A 125 -16.57 0.74 -2.40
CA GLN A 125 -15.62 -0.17 -3.05
C GLN A 125 -15.95 -1.62 -2.73
N GLN A 126 -15.67 -2.53 -3.66
CA GLN A 126 -15.81 -3.98 -3.46
C GLN A 126 -14.66 -4.72 -4.12
N ASP A 127 -14.00 -5.58 -3.35
CA ASP A 127 -12.78 -6.26 -3.79
C ASP A 127 -12.81 -7.74 -3.42
N ASP A 128 -12.43 -8.55 -4.39
CA ASP A 128 -12.04 -9.93 -4.16
C ASP A 128 -10.54 -10.11 -4.31
N TYR A 129 -10.03 -11.23 -3.78
CA TYR A 129 -8.61 -11.54 -3.81
C TYR A 129 -8.40 -12.98 -4.24
N TYR A 130 -7.42 -13.18 -5.11
CA TYR A 130 -6.80 -14.49 -5.30
C TYR A 130 -6.06 -14.91 -4.01
N PRO A 131 -5.71 -16.19 -3.85
CA PRO A 131 -5.13 -16.70 -2.59
C PRO A 131 -3.91 -15.91 -2.10
N PHE A 132 -3.03 -15.50 -3.02
CA PHE A 132 -1.80 -14.75 -2.72
C PHE A 132 -1.97 -13.23 -2.72
N GLY A 133 -3.21 -12.73 -2.73
CA GLY A 133 -3.51 -11.32 -2.53
C GLY A 133 -3.65 -10.50 -3.79
N LEU A 134 -3.50 -11.10 -4.98
CA LEU A 134 -3.78 -10.37 -6.21
C LEU A 134 -5.24 -9.91 -6.19
N ARG A 135 -5.41 -8.60 -6.26
CA ARG A 135 -6.70 -7.94 -6.21
C ARG A 135 -7.50 -8.23 -7.47
N LYS A 136 -8.70 -8.75 -7.30
CA LYS A 136 -9.75 -8.86 -8.31
C LYS A 136 -10.87 -7.89 -7.92
N SER A 137 -10.74 -6.66 -8.39
CA SER A 137 -11.65 -5.59 -8.00
C SER A 137 -12.93 -5.58 -8.83
N ILE A 138 -14.03 -5.22 -8.17
CA ILE A 138 -15.17 -4.58 -8.84
C ILE A 138 -14.98 -3.08 -8.59
N SER A 139 -14.63 -2.32 -9.64
CA SER A 139 -14.13 -0.93 -9.56
C SER A 139 -14.74 -0.08 -8.43
N PRO A 140 -13.94 0.78 -7.79
CA PRO A 140 -14.47 1.75 -6.83
C PRO A 140 -15.50 2.65 -7.52
N VAL A 141 -16.59 2.96 -6.82
CA VAL A 141 -17.61 3.92 -7.29
C VAL A 141 -17.43 5.31 -6.70
N ALA A 142 -16.50 5.47 -5.76
CA ALA A 142 -16.17 6.72 -5.08
C ALA A 142 -14.67 6.74 -4.70
N THR A 143 -14.31 7.39 -3.59
CA THR A 143 -12.94 7.43 -3.04
C THR A 143 -12.36 6.02 -2.94
N THR A 144 -11.16 5.84 -3.49
CA THR A 144 -10.48 4.54 -3.51
C THR A 144 -9.75 4.30 -2.19
N ASN A 145 -10.22 3.33 -1.41
CA ASN A 145 -9.49 2.78 -0.28
C ASN A 145 -8.21 2.06 -0.78
N LYS A 146 -7.07 2.40 -0.19
CA LYS A 146 -5.75 1.82 -0.49
C LYS A 146 -5.33 0.72 0.50
N TYR A 147 -6.03 0.58 1.62
CA TYR A 147 -5.73 -0.40 2.65
C TYR A 147 -6.60 -1.65 2.45
N LEU A 148 -6.01 -2.67 1.83
CA LEU A 148 -6.77 -3.72 1.14
C LEU A 148 -6.39 -5.13 1.62
N TYR A 149 -5.47 -5.79 0.94
CA TYR A 149 -5.04 -7.16 1.28
C TYR A 149 -4.30 -7.16 2.63
N ASN A 150 -4.75 -7.98 3.58
CA ASN A 150 -4.31 -7.98 4.98
C ASN A 150 -4.30 -6.58 5.65
N GLY A 151 -5.19 -5.68 5.20
CA GLY A 151 -5.24 -4.29 5.64
C GLY A 151 -4.00 -3.47 5.29
N LYS A 152 -3.16 -3.92 4.35
CA LYS A 152 -1.92 -3.22 3.97
C LYS A 152 -2.16 -2.24 2.84
N GLU A 153 -1.41 -1.14 2.87
CA GLU A 153 -1.46 -0.11 1.83
C GLU A 153 -0.93 -0.67 0.52
N VAL A 154 -1.73 -0.61 -0.54
CA VAL A 154 -1.28 -0.88 -1.90
C VAL A 154 -0.50 0.31 -2.44
N GLN A 155 0.67 0.04 -3.00
CA GLN A 155 1.50 0.98 -3.75
C GLN A 155 1.19 0.80 -5.24
N ASP A 156 0.17 1.50 -5.73
CA ASP A 156 -0.26 1.39 -7.13
C ASP A 156 0.86 1.81 -8.10
N GLU A 157 1.65 2.80 -7.69
CA GLU A 157 2.81 3.29 -8.43
C GLU A 157 3.90 2.21 -8.56
N LEU A 158 3.93 1.24 -7.65
CA LEU A 158 4.85 0.12 -7.64
C LEU A 158 4.16 -1.18 -8.09
N SER A 159 3.34 -1.07 -9.13
CA SER A 159 2.65 -2.22 -9.75
C SER A 159 1.77 -3.02 -8.78
N GLY A 160 1.19 -2.35 -7.78
CA GLY A 160 0.25 -2.94 -6.84
C GLY A 160 0.88 -3.77 -5.72
N GLN A 161 2.16 -3.54 -5.41
CA GLN A 161 2.80 -4.16 -4.25
C GLN A 161 2.20 -3.64 -2.94
N CYS A 162 2.17 -4.49 -1.92
CA CYS A 162 1.62 -4.16 -0.60
C CYS A 162 2.74 -3.80 0.38
N ASP A 163 2.57 -2.69 1.10
CA ASP A 163 3.51 -2.24 2.14
C ASP A 163 3.16 -2.90 3.49
N TYR A 164 4.03 -3.82 3.95
CA TYR A 164 3.93 -4.47 5.25
C TYR A 164 4.82 -3.83 6.33
N GLY A 165 5.39 -2.65 6.05
CA GLY A 165 6.27 -1.91 6.94
C GLY A 165 7.72 -2.37 6.83
N ALA A 166 8.01 -3.62 7.22
CA ALA A 166 9.37 -4.16 7.18
C ALA A 166 9.81 -4.59 5.77
N ARG A 167 8.85 -4.92 4.90
CA ARG A 167 9.08 -5.42 3.54
C ARG A 167 7.90 -5.06 2.64
N PHE A 168 8.15 -4.99 1.34
CA PHE A 168 7.11 -4.87 0.32
C PHE A 168 6.85 -6.24 -0.29
N TYR A 169 5.56 -6.58 -0.43
CA TYR A 169 5.09 -7.85 -0.95
C TYR A 169 4.47 -7.66 -2.33
N ASP A 170 4.89 -8.45 -3.31
CA ASP A 170 4.25 -8.50 -4.62
C ASP A 170 3.18 -9.62 -4.63
N PRO A 171 1.88 -9.26 -4.64
CA PRO A 171 0.80 -10.22 -4.63
C PRO A 171 0.59 -10.96 -5.96
N VAL A 172 1.19 -10.47 -7.05
CA VAL A 172 1.07 -11.10 -8.37
C VAL A 172 1.94 -12.36 -8.46
N ILE A 173 3.13 -12.31 -7.89
CA ILE A 173 4.10 -13.43 -7.90
C ILE A 173 4.30 -14.06 -6.52
N ALA A 174 3.53 -13.61 -5.54
CA ALA A 174 3.53 -14.11 -4.17
C ALA A 174 4.90 -14.07 -3.49
N ARG A 175 5.65 -12.95 -3.61
CA ARG A 175 7.00 -12.84 -3.03
C ARG A 175 7.24 -11.54 -2.28
N TRP A 176 8.23 -11.58 -1.40
CA TRP A 176 8.87 -10.40 -0.82
C TRP A 176 10.00 -9.91 -1.72
N ASN A 177 10.22 -8.60 -1.75
CA ASN A 177 11.30 -8.00 -2.56
C ASN A 177 12.68 -8.10 -1.91
N VAL A 178 12.73 -8.43 -0.62
CA VAL A 178 13.95 -8.45 0.20
C VAL A 178 13.93 -9.65 1.13
N VAL A 179 15.11 -10.04 1.61
CA VAL A 179 15.28 -11.08 2.64
C VAL A 179 14.63 -10.65 3.95
N ASP A 180 14.22 -11.60 4.79
CA ASP A 180 13.67 -11.29 6.11
C ASP A 180 14.71 -10.55 6.98
N PRO A 181 14.41 -9.35 7.49
CA PRO A 181 15.34 -8.63 8.38
C PRO A 181 15.70 -9.39 9.65
N LEU A 182 14.88 -10.37 10.04
CA LEU A 182 15.06 -11.17 11.25
C LEU A 182 15.64 -12.57 10.99
N VAL A 183 16.11 -12.85 9.77
CA VAL A 183 16.57 -14.20 9.36
C VAL A 183 17.62 -14.80 10.29
N ASP A 184 18.54 -13.98 10.82
CA ASP A 184 19.65 -14.43 11.68
C ASP A 184 19.39 -14.21 13.19
N SER A 185 18.16 -13.85 13.58
CA SER A 185 17.82 -13.50 14.97
C SER A 185 17.23 -14.65 15.80
N ILE A 186 17.49 -15.89 15.39
CA ILE A 186 17.00 -17.13 16.04
C ILE A 186 17.92 -17.55 17.19
#